data_AF-A0A428U585-F1
#
_entry.id   AF-A0A428U585-F1
#
_cell.length_a   1.000
_cell.length_b   1.000
_cell.length_c   1.000
_cell.angle_alpha   90.00
_cell.angle_beta   90.00
_cell.angle_gamma   90.00
#
_symmetry.space_group_name_H-M   'P 1'
#
loop_
_entity.id
_entity.type
_entity.pdbx_description
1 polymer ?
#
loop_
_entity_poly.entity_id
_entity_poly.type
_entity_poly.pdbx_seq_one_letter_code
_entity_poly.pdbx_strand_id
1 'polypeptide(L)'
;MSSLVLLLNSRILSYIFSMPSASYEPYLLPGYKDLALGFQIPSSATAKMNNAQQTAIQRQQCHPSPGIYTARDLVKVTSPLLNSIVHALGEDTDGEPSSKDVLVDGLAASLAVTGRESTLPLSYGKSDTSRREIANQAQVIGDALVEYARSTPQGDEVDQNVRLYSQCEGHLWTPAVAALLLGPRSNAQLMQLYNEWLHRMILLRDALLPFENFDQVPLVISSSNKQGIRDF
;
A
#
# COMPACT_ATOMS: atom_id res chain seq x y z
N MET A 1 -52.13 -53.67 19.39
CA MET A 1 -53.13 -52.59 19.28
C MET A 1 -52.37 -51.27 19.47
N SER A 2 -52.00 -50.61 18.36
CA SER A 2 -52.55 -49.30 17.88
C SER A 2 -52.28 -48.15 18.86
N SER A 3 -51.66 -47.01 18.53
CA SER A 3 -51.69 -46.14 17.34
C SER A 3 -50.37 -45.32 17.24
N LEU A 4 -49.81 -44.96 16.06
CA LEU A 4 -50.15 -43.82 15.17
C LEU A 4 -50.30 -42.47 15.93
N VAL A 5 -49.74 -41.31 15.57
CA VAL A 5 -48.99 -40.84 14.38
C VAL A 5 -48.53 -39.38 14.60
N LEU A 6 -47.65 -38.88 13.69
CA LEU A 6 -47.33 -37.47 13.34
C LEU A 6 -46.34 -36.67 14.22
N LEU A 7 -45.13 -36.49 13.72
CA LEU A 7 -44.30 -35.30 13.97
C LEU A 7 -43.71 -34.77 12.65
N LEU A 8 -43.88 -33.46 12.48
CA LEU A 8 -43.65 -32.68 11.27
C LEU A 8 -42.16 -32.58 10.87
N ASN A 9 -41.96 -32.53 9.55
CA ASN A 9 -40.78 -32.01 8.88
C ASN A 9 -40.44 -30.57 9.32
N SER A 10 -39.17 -30.30 9.59
CA SER A 10 -38.51 -29.09 9.05
C SER A 10 -36.98 -29.26 9.07
N ARG A 11 -36.40 -29.02 7.89
CA ARG A 11 -34.99 -29.15 7.54
C ARG A 11 -34.20 -27.98 8.12
N ILE A 12 -33.05 -28.23 8.75
CA ILE A 12 -31.92 -27.28 8.76
C ILE A 12 -30.64 -28.07 8.50
N LEU A 13 -29.88 -27.56 7.52
CA LEU A 13 -28.70 -28.12 6.92
C LEU A 13 -27.53 -28.27 7.90
N SER A 14 -26.89 -29.42 7.81
CA SER A 14 -25.55 -29.74 8.26
C SER A 14 -24.50 -28.95 7.48
N TYR A 15 -23.72 -28.12 8.17
CA TYR A 15 -22.35 -27.78 7.75
C TYR A 15 -21.40 -28.50 8.70
N ILE A 16 -20.90 -29.64 8.24
CA ILE A 16 -19.81 -30.38 8.87
C ILE A 16 -18.51 -29.65 8.50
N PHE A 17 -17.87 -29.02 9.49
CA PHE A 17 -16.46 -28.67 9.38
C PHE A 17 -15.67 -29.99 9.33
N SER A 18 -15.24 -30.37 8.13
CA SER A 18 -14.21 -31.37 7.95
C SER A 18 -12.88 -30.75 8.39
N MET A 19 -12.44 -31.09 9.60
CA MET A 19 -11.11 -30.75 10.10
C MET A 19 -10.09 -31.71 9.48
N PRO A 20 -8.99 -31.22 8.88
CA PRO A 20 -7.91 -32.10 8.45
C PRO A 20 -7.21 -32.69 9.69
N SER A 21 -7.08 -34.01 9.69
CA SER A 21 -6.30 -34.78 10.66
C SER A 21 -4.82 -34.41 10.54
N ALA A 22 -4.31 -33.63 11.49
CA ALA A 22 -2.90 -33.50 11.79
C ALA A 22 -2.76 -33.46 13.32
N SER A 23 -1.92 -34.32 13.86
CA SER A 23 -1.61 -34.42 15.29
C SER A 23 -0.92 -33.14 15.77
N TYR A 24 -1.65 -32.24 16.42
CA TYR A 24 -1.10 -31.05 17.05
C TYR A 24 -0.86 -31.30 18.54
N GLU A 25 0.36 -31.04 19.01
CA GLU A 25 0.64 -31.04 20.45
C GLU A 25 0.26 -29.69 21.10
N PRO A 26 -0.36 -29.72 22.29
CA PRO A 26 -0.70 -28.50 23.02
C PRO A 26 0.56 -27.79 23.52
N TYR A 27 0.61 -26.46 23.36
CA TYR A 27 1.68 -25.64 23.92
C TYR A 27 1.47 -25.45 25.43
N LEU A 28 2.31 -26.10 26.22
CA LEU A 28 2.29 -26.03 27.68
C LEU A 28 3.08 -24.82 28.17
N LEU A 29 2.50 -24.05 29.10
CA LEU A 29 3.18 -22.93 29.73
C LEU A 29 4.33 -23.44 30.63
N PRO A 30 5.57 -22.95 30.44
CA PRO A 30 6.68 -23.34 31.31
C PRO A 30 6.36 -23.01 32.78
N GLY A 31 6.44 -24.02 33.65
CA GLY A 31 6.14 -23.89 35.08
C GLY A 31 4.71 -24.24 35.50
N TYR A 32 3.79 -24.46 34.56
CA TYR A 32 2.39 -24.83 34.84
C TYR A 32 2.04 -26.13 34.11
N LYS A 33 2.02 -27.25 34.84
CA LYS A 33 1.88 -28.60 34.26
C LYS A 33 0.53 -28.85 33.57
N ASP A 34 -0.50 -28.07 33.89
CA ASP A 34 -1.87 -28.31 33.45
C ASP A 34 -2.49 -27.15 32.67
N LEU A 35 -1.70 -26.13 32.29
CA LEU A 35 -2.21 -24.96 31.57
C LEU A 35 -1.67 -24.92 30.13
N ALA A 36 -2.54 -25.25 29.17
CA ALA A 36 -2.25 -25.18 27.74
C ALA A 36 -2.78 -23.86 27.17
N LEU A 37 -1.93 -23.11 26.45
CA LEU A 37 -2.30 -21.82 25.84
C LEU A 37 -2.86 -21.94 24.42
N GLY A 38 -2.96 -23.17 23.90
CA GLY A 38 -3.37 -23.48 22.53
C GLY A 38 -2.53 -24.60 21.94
N PHE A 39 -2.57 -24.75 20.61
CA PHE A 39 -1.77 -25.75 19.90
C PHE A 39 -0.56 -25.08 19.24
N GLN A 40 0.60 -25.76 19.27
CA GLN A 40 1.79 -25.26 18.62
C GLN A 40 1.59 -25.30 17.10
N ILE A 41 1.70 -24.14 16.43
CA ILE A 41 1.72 -24.08 14.97
C ILE A 41 3.13 -24.51 14.54
N PRO A 42 3.31 -25.62 13.79
CA PRO A 42 4.63 -26.05 13.36
C PRO A 42 5.26 -24.96 12.48
N SER A 43 6.41 -24.45 12.92
CA SER A 43 7.25 -23.62 12.07
C SER A 43 8.02 -24.54 11.14
N SER A 44 8.00 -24.23 9.85
CA SER A 44 8.60 -24.96 8.71
C SER A 44 7.83 -26.18 8.18
N ALA A 45 7.00 -25.92 7.17
CA ALA A 45 7.03 -26.71 5.95
C ALA A 45 7.17 -25.73 4.79
N THR A 46 8.18 -25.92 3.95
CA THR A 46 8.27 -25.39 2.58
C THR A 46 7.10 -25.94 1.76
N ALA A 47 5.90 -25.46 2.05
CA ALA A 47 4.75 -25.60 1.20
C ALA A 47 4.86 -24.51 0.13
N LYS A 48 4.79 -24.89 -1.14
CA LYS A 48 4.59 -23.92 -2.23
C LYS A 48 3.36 -23.09 -1.87
N MET A 49 3.58 -21.83 -1.49
CA MET A 49 2.50 -20.94 -1.12
C MET A 49 1.52 -20.83 -2.29
N ASN A 50 0.24 -20.99 -1.97
CA ASN A 50 -0.84 -20.84 -2.91
C ASN A 50 -0.96 -19.34 -3.25
N ASN A 51 -1.33 -18.98 -4.49
CA ASN A 51 -1.44 -17.58 -4.95
C ASN A 51 -2.19 -16.65 -3.97
N ALA A 52 -3.20 -17.16 -3.25
CA ALA A 52 -3.96 -16.39 -2.27
C ALA A 52 -3.14 -15.97 -1.03
N GLN A 53 -2.24 -16.83 -0.55
CA GLN A 53 -1.37 -16.53 0.60
C GLN A 53 -0.22 -15.62 0.20
N GLN A 54 0.34 -15.77 -1.01
CA GLN A 54 1.30 -14.81 -1.59
C GLN A 54 0.68 -13.42 -1.75
N THR A 55 -0.55 -13.34 -2.28
CA THR A 55 -1.25 -12.05 -2.44
C THR A 55 -1.52 -11.37 -1.09
N ALA A 56 -1.80 -12.14 -0.03
CA ALA A 56 -2.04 -11.59 1.30
C ALA A 56 -0.76 -11.02 1.95
N ILE A 57 0.38 -11.72 1.82
CA ILE A 57 1.68 -11.24 2.33
C ILE A 57 2.16 -10.01 1.54
N GLN A 58 2.00 -10.01 0.22
CA GLN A 58 2.37 -8.86 -0.62
C GLN A 58 1.52 -7.62 -0.33
N ARG A 59 0.21 -7.81 -0.08
CA ARG A 59 -0.65 -6.72 0.42
C ARG A 59 -0.19 -6.20 1.78
N GLN A 60 0.29 -7.06 2.67
CA GLN A 60 0.78 -6.61 3.98
C GLN A 60 2.13 -5.87 3.90
N GLN A 61 2.99 -6.21 2.94
CA GLN A 61 4.29 -5.54 2.76
C GLN A 61 4.16 -4.10 2.24
N CYS A 62 3.15 -3.83 1.41
CA CYS A 62 2.97 -2.53 0.79
C CYS A 62 1.89 -1.68 1.48
N HIS A 63 1.25 -2.15 2.53
CA HIS A 63 0.27 -1.37 3.30
C HIS A 63 0.81 -1.14 4.71
N PRO A 64 0.59 0.05 5.29
CA PRO A 64 0.94 0.27 6.68
C PRO A 64 0.16 -0.71 7.57
N SER A 65 0.86 -1.36 8.48
CA SER A 65 0.20 -2.06 9.58
C SER A 65 -0.51 -1.06 10.49
N PRO A 66 -1.46 -1.48 11.33
CA PRO A 66 -2.06 -0.60 12.33
C PRO A 66 -0.97 0.00 13.24
N GLY A 67 -1.02 1.31 13.45
CA GLY A 67 0.04 2.02 14.18
C GLY A 67 -0.02 3.54 14.02
N ILE A 68 1.00 4.20 14.55
CA ILE A 68 1.21 5.65 14.45
C ILE A 68 2.43 5.88 13.56
N TYR A 69 2.27 6.72 12.54
CA TYR A 69 3.28 6.99 11.54
C TYR A 69 3.49 8.48 11.36
N THR A 70 4.71 8.88 11.01
CA THR A 70 4.98 10.18 10.40
C THR A 70 4.74 10.13 8.89
N ALA A 71 4.71 11.28 8.23
CA ALA A 71 4.71 11.35 6.77
C ALA A 71 5.88 10.58 6.15
N ARG A 72 7.09 10.74 6.72
CA ARG A 72 8.30 10.03 6.29
C ARG A 72 8.16 8.51 6.43
N ASP A 73 7.53 8.03 7.50
CA ASP A 73 7.33 6.59 7.68
C ASP A 73 6.37 6.02 6.64
N LEU A 74 5.30 6.73 6.30
CA LEU A 74 4.36 6.30 5.26
C LEU A 74 4.99 6.31 3.86
N VAL A 75 5.88 7.26 3.57
CA VAL A 75 6.67 7.24 2.33
C VAL A 75 7.56 5.98 2.28
N LYS A 76 8.21 5.63 3.39
CA LYS A 76 9.02 4.40 3.47
C LYS A 76 8.18 3.13 3.31
N VAL A 77 7.01 3.06 3.95
CA VAL A 77 6.09 1.91 3.86
C VAL A 77 5.61 1.69 2.43
N THR A 78 5.46 2.74 1.64
CA THR A 78 5.02 2.65 0.23
C THR A 78 6.19 2.47 -0.75
N SER A 79 7.44 2.61 -0.30
CA SER A 79 8.63 2.48 -1.16
C SER A 79 8.78 1.13 -1.87
N PRO A 80 8.32 -0.03 -1.31
CA PRO A 80 8.35 -1.29 -2.03
C PRO A 80 7.61 -1.23 -3.38
N LEU A 81 6.54 -0.43 -3.51
CA LEU A 81 5.84 -0.25 -4.79
C LEU A 81 6.76 0.36 -5.86
N LEU A 82 7.46 1.44 -5.51
CA LEU A 82 8.40 2.10 -6.41
C LEU A 82 9.61 1.21 -6.71
N ASN A 83 10.16 0.55 -5.68
CA ASN A 83 11.31 -0.34 -5.82
C ASN A 83 11.01 -1.53 -6.73
N SER A 84 9.81 -2.14 -6.61
CA SER A 84 9.38 -3.21 -7.51
C SER A 84 9.27 -2.74 -8.95
N ILE A 85 8.84 -1.51 -9.20
CA ILE A 85 8.79 -0.94 -10.56
C ILE A 85 10.20 -0.78 -11.12
N VAL A 86 11.09 -0.10 -10.38
CA VAL A 86 12.46 0.16 -10.85
C VAL A 86 13.22 -1.14 -11.09
N HIS A 87 13.11 -2.10 -10.17
CA HIS A 87 13.71 -3.42 -10.35
C HIS A 87 13.16 -4.14 -11.59
N ALA A 88 11.84 -4.10 -11.82
CA ALA A 88 11.22 -4.79 -12.95
C ALA A 88 11.50 -4.12 -14.31
N LEU A 89 11.75 -2.81 -14.34
CA LEU A 89 12.19 -2.10 -15.54
C LEU A 89 13.61 -2.51 -15.96
N GLY A 90 14.41 -3.06 -15.06
CA GLY A 90 15.78 -3.53 -15.32
C GLY A 90 16.79 -2.37 -15.44
N GLU A 91 17.94 -2.66 -16.05
CA GLU A 91 19.06 -1.71 -16.16
C GLU A 91 18.67 -0.43 -16.92
N ASP A 92 19.07 0.71 -16.36
CA ASP A 92 18.91 2.00 -17.01
C ASP A 92 19.85 2.16 -18.20
N THR A 93 19.47 3.02 -19.14
CA THR A 93 20.27 3.28 -20.35
C THR A 93 21.31 4.34 -20.05
N ASP A 94 22.57 4.08 -20.44
CA ASP A 94 23.67 5.02 -20.24
C ASP A 94 23.36 6.41 -20.83
N GLY A 95 23.56 7.45 -20.02
CA GLY A 95 23.36 8.84 -20.43
C GLY A 95 21.93 9.38 -20.31
N GLU A 96 20.97 8.53 -19.95
CA GLU A 96 19.57 8.93 -19.66
C GLU A 96 19.33 9.02 -18.14
N PRO A 97 18.33 9.80 -17.69
CA PRO A 97 17.90 9.79 -16.29
C PRO A 97 17.51 8.38 -15.83
N SER A 98 17.79 8.04 -14.57
CA SER A 98 17.44 6.73 -14.04
C SER A 98 15.93 6.53 -14.02
N SER A 99 15.46 5.27 -14.11
CA SER A 99 14.04 4.96 -14.02
C SER A 99 13.43 5.47 -12.71
N LYS A 100 14.19 5.44 -11.61
CA LYS A 100 13.77 5.99 -10.32
C LYS A 100 13.56 7.50 -10.42
N ASP A 101 14.51 8.23 -11.00
CA ASP A 101 14.43 9.69 -11.11
C ASP A 101 13.25 10.12 -11.98
N VAL A 102 13.02 9.46 -13.12
CA VAL A 102 11.86 9.73 -13.99
C VAL A 102 10.53 9.58 -13.24
N LEU A 103 10.38 8.50 -12.47
CA LEU A 103 9.15 8.23 -11.71
C LEU A 103 8.96 9.22 -10.55
N VAL A 104 10.04 9.60 -9.85
CA VAL A 104 9.98 10.56 -8.74
C VAL A 104 9.79 11.99 -9.24
N ASP A 105 10.34 12.36 -10.40
CA ASP A 105 10.05 13.64 -11.04
C ASP A 105 8.59 13.69 -11.54
N GLY A 106 8.04 12.54 -11.93
CA GLY A 106 6.60 12.37 -12.15
C GLY A 106 5.77 12.70 -10.91
N LEU A 107 6.17 12.18 -9.75
CA LEU A 107 5.55 12.53 -8.47
C LEU A 107 5.66 14.03 -8.20
N ALA A 108 6.83 14.63 -8.40
CA ALA A 108 7.03 16.07 -8.20
C ALA A 108 6.08 16.90 -9.07
N ALA A 109 5.90 16.53 -10.33
CA ALA A 109 4.95 17.18 -11.23
C ALA A 109 3.49 17.04 -10.77
N SER A 110 3.10 15.87 -10.22
CA SER A 110 1.76 15.64 -9.70
C SER A 110 1.48 16.35 -8.37
N LEU A 111 2.51 16.55 -7.54
CA LEU A 111 2.40 17.25 -6.25
C LEU A 111 2.56 18.77 -6.35
N ALA A 112 3.12 19.27 -7.47
CA ALA A 112 3.19 20.69 -7.74
C ALA A 112 1.82 21.37 -7.69
N VAL A 113 1.80 22.68 -7.39
CA VAL A 113 0.57 23.49 -7.33
C VAL A 113 0.20 24.13 -8.67
N THR A 114 1.04 23.93 -9.69
CA THR A 114 0.85 24.40 -11.06
C THR A 114 1.34 23.36 -12.06
N GLY A 115 0.97 23.52 -13.33
CA GLY A 115 1.33 22.58 -14.39
C GLY A 115 0.16 21.69 -14.79
N ARG A 116 0.35 20.93 -15.87
CA ARG A 116 -0.71 20.08 -16.44
C ARG A 116 -0.99 18.87 -15.56
N GLU A 117 0.05 18.32 -14.95
CA GLU A 117 0.02 17.08 -14.17
C GLU A 117 -0.36 17.31 -12.70
N SER A 118 -0.33 18.56 -12.26
CA SER A 118 -0.68 18.98 -10.89
C SER A 118 -2.08 18.48 -10.52
N THR A 119 -2.16 17.74 -9.42
CA THR A 119 -3.42 17.18 -8.90
C THR A 119 -4.17 18.14 -7.98
N LEU A 120 -3.52 19.23 -7.55
CA LEU A 120 -4.14 20.32 -6.81
C LEU A 120 -3.78 21.66 -7.48
N PRO A 121 -4.30 21.93 -8.70
CA PRO A 121 -3.97 23.16 -9.41
C PRO A 121 -4.62 24.35 -8.72
N LEU A 122 -3.81 25.19 -8.08
CA LEU A 122 -4.28 26.36 -7.35
C LEU A 122 -3.94 27.62 -8.13
N SER A 123 -4.93 28.13 -8.87
CA SER A 123 -4.87 29.47 -9.47
C SER A 123 -5.49 30.49 -8.53
N TYR A 124 -4.77 31.57 -8.28
CA TYR A 124 -5.18 32.64 -7.37
C TYR A 124 -4.71 34.01 -7.85
N GLY A 125 -5.56 35.02 -7.64
CA GLY A 125 -5.22 36.43 -7.89
C GLY A 125 -4.36 37.01 -6.76
N LYS A 126 -3.76 38.18 -6.98
CA LYS A 126 -2.89 38.84 -5.99
C LYS A 126 -3.54 39.04 -4.61
N SER A 127 -4.86 39.24 -4.57
CA SER A 127 -5.64 39.49 -3.36
C SER A 127 -6.13 38.24 -2.63
N ASP A 128 -6.00 37.04 -3.21
CA ASP A 128 -6.51 35.81 -2.60
C ASP A 128 -5.46 35.20 -1.66
N THR A 129 -5.48 35.67 -0.42
CA THR A 129 -4.53 35.29 0.64
C THR A 129 -4.68 33.83 1.05
N SER A 130 -5.92 33.35 1.18
CA SER A 130 -6.20 32.00 1.67
C SER A 130 -5.77 30.92 0.67
N ARG A 131 -6.04 31.11 -0.63
CA ARG A 131 -5.54 30.15 -1.64
C ARG A 131 -4.03 30.15 -1.76
N ARG A 132 -3.39 31.31 -1.57
CA ARG A 132 -1.93 31.42 -1.55
C ARG A 132 -1.32 30.67 -0.36
N GLU A 133 -1.94 30.76 0.81
CA GLU A 133 -1.51 30.01 1.99
C GLU A 133 -1.60 28.50 1.75
N ILE A 134 -2.73 28.02 1.24
CA ILE A 134 -2.90 26.60 0.89
C ILE A 134 -1.89 26.17 -0.17
N ALA A 135 -1.65 26.99 -1.20
CA ALA A 135 -0.67 26.67 -2.24
C ALA A 135 0.77 26.61 -1.70
N ASN A 136 1.14 27.53 -0.83
CA ASN A 136 2.46 27.51 -0.19
C ASN A 136 2.62 26.24 0.67
N GLN A 137 1.60 25.90 1.46
CA GLN A 137 1.63 24.69 2.30
C GLN A 137 1.68 23.41 1.46
N ALA A 138 0.87 23.33 0.40
CA ALA A 138 0.87 22.20 -0.54
C ALA A 138 2.23 22.03 -1.23
N GLN A 139 2.87 23.14 -1.61
CA GLN A 139 4.21 23.12 -2.20
C GLN A 139 5.26 22.60 -1.22
N VAL A 140 5.28 23.14 0.01
CA VAL A 140 6.23 22.72 1.06
C VAL A 140 6.08 21.22 1.39
N ILE A 141 4.85 20.74 1.55
CA ILE A 141 4.58 19.31 1.79
C ILE A 141 5.02 18.49 0.57
N GLY A 142 4.66 18.92 -0.64
CA GLY A 142 5.01 18.24 -1.88
C GLY A 142 6.51 18.05 -2.05
N ASP A 143 7.29 19.12 -1.84
CA ASP A 143 8.75 19.10 -1.90
C ASP A 143 9.35 18.14 -0.86
N ALA A 144 8.81 18.12 0.36
CA ALA A 144 9.25 17.20 1.40
C ALA A 144 8.96 15.73 1.04
N LEU A 145 7.77 15.42 0.53
CA LEU A 145 7.41 14.05 0.12
C LEU A 145 8.28 13.56 -1.05
N VAL A 146 8.58 14.43 -2.02
CA VAL A 146 9.51 14.12 -3.11
C VAL A 146 10.90 13.82 -2.57
N GLU A 147 11.40 14.64 -1.65
CA GLU A 147 12.71 14.42 -1.02
C GLU A 147 12.75 13.11 -0.22
N TYR A 148 11.67 12.76 0.47
CA TYR A 148 11.56 11.47 1.17
C TYR A 148 11.58 10.29 0.20
N ALA A 149 10.91 10.42 -0.95
CA ALA A 149 10.93 9.40 -1.99
C ALA A 149 12.33 9.24 -2.63
N ARG A 150 13.02 10.36 -2.90
CA ARG A 150 14.39 10.35 -3.44
C ARG A 150 15.38 9.70 -2.47
N SER A 151 15.35 10.14 -1.22
CA SER A 151 16.27 9.69 -0.16
C SER A 151 15.99 8.29 0.38
N THR A 152 14.83 7.70 0.08
CA THR A 152 14.53 6.32 0.48
C THR A 152 15.43 5.35 -0.31
N PRO A 153 16.25 4.53 0.39
CA PRO A 153 17.10 3.54 -0.28
C PRO A 153 16.26 2.52 -1.04
N GLN A 154 16.79 2.08 -2.18
CA GLN A 154 16.30 0.84 -2.80
C GLN A 154 16.75 -0.31 -1.90
N GLY A 155 15.82 -1.14 -1.44
CA GLY A 155 16.16 -2.29 -0.61
C GLY A 155 16.81 -3.39 -1.44
N ASP A 156 17.76 -4.11 -0.86
CA ASP A 156 18.45 -5.24 -1.50
C ASP A 156 17.52 -6.45 -1.72
N GLU A 157 16.46 -6.57 -0.90
CA GLU A 157 15.43 -7.61 -0.98
C GLU A 157 14.16 -7.04 -1.61
N VAL A 158 14.18 -6.74 -2.91
CA VAL A 158 12.95 -6.38 -3.62
C VAL A 158 12.13 -7.65 -3.83
N ASP A 159 11.00 -7.79 -3.14
CA ASP A 159 10.02 -8.82 -3.47
C ASP A 159 9.51 -8.53 -4.90
N GLN A 160 10.00 -9.32 -5.85
CA GLN A 160 9.80 -9.11 -7.29
C GLN A 160 8.34 -9.33 -7.73
N ASN A 161 7.45 -9.71 -6.82
CA ASN A 161 6.11 -10.17 -7.14
C ASN A 161 5.00 -9.31 -6.53
N VAL A 162 5.23 -8.05 -6.17
CA VAL A 162 4.13 -7.18 -5.70
C VAL A 162 3.06 -7.05 -6.78
N ARG A 163 1.94 -7.74 -6.58
CA ARG A 163 0.76 -7.68 -7.45
C ARG A 163 -0.35 -6.93 -6.75
N LEU A 164 -0.62 -5.73 -7.24
CA LEU A 164 -1.71 -4.90 -6.77
C LEU A 164 -2.47 -4.33 -7.95
N TYR A 165 -3.78 -4.20 -7.78
CA TYR A 165 -4.67 -3.57 -8.74
C TYR A 165 -4.97 -2.15 -8.26
N SER A 166 -4.60 -1.14 -9.05
CA SER A 166 -4.97 0.25 -8.79
C SER A 166 -6.36 0.52 -9.35
N GLN A 167 -7.13 1.35 -8.67
CA GLN A 167 -8.41 1.82 -9.22
C GLN A 167 -8.21 2.81 -10.38
N CYS A 168 -6.96 3.23 -10.64
CA CYS A 168 -6.60 4.14 -11.72
C CYS A 168 -7.46 5.41 -11.69
N GLU A 169 -7.24 6.26 -10.68
CA GLU A 169 -7.94 7.54 -10.45
C GLU A 169 -7.68 8.63 -11.53
N GLY A 170 -7.14 8.25 -12.69
CA GLY A 170 -6.94 9.16 -13.83
C GLY A 170 -5.85 10.22 -13.66
N HIS A 171 -4.93 10.06 -12.70
CA HIS A 171 -3.80 10.99 -12.51
C HIS A 171 -2.97 11.11 -13.79
N LEU A 172 -2.74 12.35 -14.22
CA LEU A 172 -1.96 12.62 -15.41
C LEU A 172 -0.48 12.35 -15.16
N TRP A 173 0.15 11.67 -16.11
CA TRP A 173 1.59 11.42 -16.10
C TRP A 173 2.33 12.47 -16.93
N THR A 174 3.57 12.76 -16.55
CA THR A 174 4.49 13.50 -17.42
C THR A 174 4.78 12.69 -18.69
N PRO A 175 5.17 13.33 -19.80
CA PRO A 175 5.55 12.62 -21.01
C PRO A 175 6.67 11.58 -20.79
N ALA A 176 7.63 11.89 -19.90
CA ALA A 176 8.73 10.98 -19.56
C ALA A 176 8.24 9.72 -18.83
N VAL A 177 7.36 9.87 -17.83
CA VAL A 177 6.73 8.73 -17.14
C VAL A 177 5.89 7.91 -18.11
N ALA A 178 5.12 8.56 -18.99
CA ALA A 178 4.34 7.86 -20.00
C ALA A 178 5.21 7.07 -20.96
N ALA A 179 6.31 7.65 -21.46
CA ALA A 179 7.25 6.96 -22.34
C ALA A 179 7.90 5.76 -21.64
N LEU A 180 8.28 5.90 -20.38
CA LEU A 180 8.87 4.82 -19.58
C LEU A 180 7.88 3.67 -19.35
N LEU A 181 6.67 3.98 -18.87
CA LEU A 181 5.70 2.97 -18.44
C LEU A 181 4.86 2.36 -19.57
N LEU A 182 4.75 3.03 -20.71
CA LEU A 182 4.16 2.47 -21.95
C LEU A 182 5.22 1.88 -22.89
N GLY A 183 6.49 2.02 -22.53
CA GLY A 183 7.62 1.53 -23.31
C GLY A 183 7.80 0.01 -23.25
N PRO A 184 8.69 -0.54 -24.07
CA PRO A 184 8.88 -1.99 -24.22
C PRO A 184 9.44 -2.69 -22.97
N ARG A 185 10.05 -1.93 -22.04
CA ARG A 185 10.58 -2.44 -20.77
C ARG A 185 9.50 -2.59 -19.69
N SER A 186 8.30 -2.09 -19.93
CA SER A 186 7.22 -2.04 -18.96
C SER A 186 6.09 -3.01 -19.31
N ASN A 187 5.13 -3.12 -18.41
CA ASN A 187 3.89 -3.86 -18.61
C ASN A 187 2.75 -3.24 -17.79
N ALA A 188 1.53 -3.73 -18.01
CA ALA A 188 0.34 -3.23 -17.32
C ALA A 188 0.45 -3.30 -15.79
N GLN A 189 1.16 -4.29 -15.22
CA GLN A 189 1.33 -4.39 -13.78
C GLN A 189 2.18 -3.25 -13.22
N LEU A 190 3.25 -2.84 -13.91
CA LEU A 190 4.10 -1.73 -13.46
C LEU A 190 3.36 -0.40 -13.49
N MET A 191 2.51 -0.20 -14.52
CA MET A 191 1.62 0.95 -14.59
C MET A 191 0.66 1.02 -13.40
N GLN A 192 0.07 -0.13 -13.02
CA GLN A 192 -0.82 -0.23 -11.87
C GLN A 192 -0.10 0.08 -10.55
N LEU A 193 1.12 -0.42 -10.38
CA LEU A 193 1.95 -0.12 -9.20
C LEU A 193 2.28 1.37 -9.12
N TYR A 194 2.67 1.99 -10.25
CA TYR A 194 2.99 3.41 -10.27
C TYR A 194 1.76 4.25 -9.92
N ASN A 195 0.60 3.95 -10.51
CA ASN A 195 -0.64 4.65 -10.21
C ASN A 195 -1.04 4.55 -8.74
N GLU A 196 -0.90 3.36 -8.14
CA GLU A 196 -1.17 3.19 -6.72
C GLU A 196 -0.21 3.99 -5.86
N TRP A 197 1.09 3.88 -6.14
CA TRP A 197 2.12 4.60 -5.39
C TRP A 197 1.92 6.12 -5.47
N LEU A 198 1.72 6.65 -6.68
CA LEU A 198 1.44 8.06 -6.95
C LEU A 198 0.19 8.52 -6.19
N HIS A 199 -0.90 7.76 -6.27
CA HIS A 199 -2.15 8.10 -5.59
C HIS A 199 -1.98 8.19 -4.08
N ARG A 200 -1.24 7.27 -3.45
CA ARG A 200 -1.00 7.31 -2.00
C ARG A 200 -0.19 8.51 -1.56
N MET A 201 0.78 8.95 -2.37
CA MET A 201 1.52 10.18 -2.09
C MET A 201 0.64 11.42 -2.19
N ILE A 202 -0.29 11.45 -3.15
CA ILE A 202 -1.28 12.52 -3.30
C ILE A 202 -2.21 12.57 -2.07
N LEU A 203 -2.77 11.43 -1.66
CA LEU A 203 -3.61 11.35 -0.45
C LEU A 203 -2.84 11.80 0.80
N LEU A 204 -1.57 11.41 0.91
CA LEU A 204 -0.73 11.83 2.02
C LEU A 204 -0.52 13.34 2.03
N ARG A 205 -0.24 13.98 0.87
CA ARG A 205 -0.17 15.45 0.79
C ARG A 205 -1.48 16.08 1.28
N ASP A 206 -2.60 15.61 0.76
CA ASP A 206 -3.91 16.21 1.03
C ASP A 206 -4.30 16.10 2.51
N ALA A 207 -4.00 14.96 3.15
CA ALA A 207 -4.21 14.76 4.58
C ALA A 207 -3.34 15.67 5.45
N LEU A 208 -2.19 16.12 4.95
CA LEU A 208 -1.21 16.93 5.68
C LEU A 208 -1.46 18.45 5.54
N LEU A 209 -2.26 18.89 4.56
CA LEU A 209 -2.52 20.32 4.30
C LEU A 209 -2.94 21.14 5.51
N PRO A 210 -3.74 20.64 6.47
CA PRO A 210 -4.17 21.44 7.63
C PRO A 210 -3.05 21.74 8.65
N PHE A 211 -1.88 21.10 8.54
CA PHE A 211 -0.88 21.09 9.60
C PHE A 211 0.41 21.82 9.18
N GLU A 212 0.71 22.94 9.82
CA GLU A 212 1.99 23.65 9.62
C GLU A 212 3.19 22.74 9.99
N ASN A 213 3.06 21.96 11.06
CA ASN A 213 4.05 21.00 11.54
C ASN A 213 3.87 19.60 10.92
N PHE A 214 3.48 19.52 9.65
CA PHE A 214 3.09 18.27 8.96
C PHE A 214 4.04 17.09 9.17
N ASP A 215 5.36 17.34 9.22
CA ASP A 215 6.37 16.29 9.34
C ASP A 215 6.32 15.54 10.68
N GLN A 216 5.76 16.18 11.71
CA GLN A 216 5.66 15.65 13.07
C GLN A 216 4.25 15.18 13.42
N VAL A 217 3.29 15.30 12.50
CA VAL A 217 1.90 14.93 12.75
C VAL A 217 1.80 13.41 12.90
N PRO A 218 1.24 12.90 14.03
CA PRO A 218 0.99 11.48 14.18
C PRO A 218 -0.21 11.05 13.34
N LEU A 219 0.03 10.28 12.28
CA LEU A 219 -0.99 9.69 11.43
C LEU A 219 -1.34 8.30 11.95
N VAL A 220 -2.61 8.10 12.35
CA VAL A 220 -3.07 6.87 13.00
C VAL A 220 -3.71 5.94 11.98
N ILE A 221 -3.09 4.79 11.75
CA ILE A 221 -3.66 3.69 10.95
C ILE A 221 -4.39 2.74 11.90
N SER A 222 -5.72 2.68 11.81
CA SER A 222 -6.54 1.82 12.68
C SER A 222 -6.49 0.34 12.27
N SER A 223 -6.63 -0.56 13.24
CA SER A 223 -6.82 -2.00 13.03
C SER A 223 -8.17 -2.37 12.42
N SER A 224 -9.16 -1.47 12.50
CA SER A 224 -10.46 -1.63 11.83
C SER A 224 -10.45 -1.19 10.37
N ASN A 225 -9.39 -0.49 9.93
CA ASN A 225 -9.27 -0.01 8.57
C ASN A 225 -8.76 -1.16 7.68
N LYS A 226 -9.60 -1.60 6.72
CA LYS A 226 -9.29 -2.75 5.86
C LYS A 226 -8.38 -2.39 4.68
N GLN A 227 -8.09 -1.10 4.41
CA GLN A 227 -7.32 -0.69 3.23
C GLN A 227 -6.17 0.31 3.50
N GLY A 228 -5.95 0.73 4.75
CA GLY A 228 -4.78 1.53 5.16
C GLY A 228 -4.87 3.00 4.70
N ILE A 229 -3.77 3.58 4.21
CA ILE A 229 -3.68 5.00 3.79
C ILE A 229 -4.70 5.41 2.71
N ARG A 230 -5.32 4.42 2.06
CA ARG A 230 -6.30 4.59 0.99
C ARG A 230 -7.71 4.91 1.50
N ASP A 231 -7.99 4.56 2.76
CA ASP A 231 -9.28 4.77 3.43
C ASP A 231 -9.11 5.80 4.58
N PHE A 232 -8.31 6.86 4.37
CA PHE A 232 -8.32 8.03 5.24
C PHE A 232 -9.43 8.99 4.84
#